data_AF-A0A4D6DLZ7-F1
#
_entry.id   AF-A0A4D6DLZ7-F1
#
_cell.length_a   1.000
_cell.length_b   1.000
_cell.length_c   1.000
_cell.angle_alpha   90.00
_cell.angle_beta   90.00
_cell.angle_gamma   90.00
#
_symmetry.space_group_name_H-M   'P 1'
#
loop_
_entity.id
_entity.type
_entity.pdbx_description
1 polymer ?
#
loop_
_entity_poly.entity_id
_entity_poly.type
_entity_poly.pdbx_seq_one_letter_code
_entity_poly.pdbx_strand_id
1 'polypeptide(L)'
;MCWVGYTIFFLPRLAPVPRGQQLLINLLFFLCVVVGAGALLGIYLGHRGLLSDTISYWFGSQGWEFMELGRFWQILMLCSFVLWIAIIFRGVRRWITRQSLWSVPAWLFYGSGIMVLFLFFGLFVTPRSNFAIPDYWRWMVVHMWVEVTFEVFTTCIVGYMLVQMGLYNRAMAERVIFLAVMMFLVTAVVGISHNFYWTAKPSGIIALGSVFSTMQVLPLLLITLDAWRMRREKLRAKQHQGAGKQTLVMEGVWLFILAVNFWNI
;
A
#
# COMPACT_ATOMS: atom_id res chain seq x y z
N MET A 1 -6.29 -1.69 -6.24
CA MET A 1 -7.75 -1.44 -6.15
C MET A 1 -8.40 -1.98 -4.89
N CYS A 2 -8.16 -3.24 -4.49
CA CYS A 2 -8.82 -3.81 -3.30
C CYS A 2 -8.58 -2.99 -2.02
N TRP A 3 -7.36 -2.49 -1.78
CA TRP A 3 -7.04 -1.62 -0.64
C TRP A 3 -7.81 -0.28 -0.65
N VAL A 4 -7.97 0.32 -1.84
CA VAL A 4 -8.79 1.53 -2.06
C VAL A 4 -10.25 1.24 -1.70
N GLY A 5 -10.80 0.12 -2.16
CA GLY A 5 -12.15 -0.31 -1.80
C GLY A 5 -12.31 -0.57 -0.30
N TYR A 6 -11.37 -1.26 0.33
CA TYR A 6 -11.39 -1.58 1.75
C TYR A 6 -11.38 -0.32 2.62
N THR A 7 -10.51 0.64 2.32
CA THR A 7 -10.45 1.91 3.07
C THR A 7 -11.76 2.68 2.99
N ILE A 8 -12.44 2.69 1.83
CA ILE A 8 -13.76 3.33 1.66
C ILE A 8 -14.85 2.56 2.41
N PHE A 9 -14.88 1.23 2.29
CA PHE A 9 -15.84 0.36 2.99
C PHE A 9 -15.78 0.53 4.50
N PHE A 10 -14.59 0.82 5.02
CA PHE A 10 -14.35 0.99 6.45
C PHE A 10 -14.83 2.35 7.00
N LEU A 11 -14.90 3.41 6.20
CA LEU A 11 -15.21 4.77 6.66
C LEU A 11 -16.50 4.91 7.48
N PRO A 12 -17.64 4.30 7.10
CA PRO A 12 -18.90 4.48 7.83
C PRO A 12 -18.87 3.90 9.26
N ARG A 13 -17.93 3.00 9.56
CA ARG A 13 -17.76 2.46 10.93
C ARG A 13 -17.07 3.43 11.88
N LEU A 14 -16.40 4.46 11.35
CA LEU A 14 -15.62 5.41 12.14
C LEU A 14 -16.40 6.69 12.45
N ALA A 15 -17.10 7.21 11.44
CA ALA A 15 -17.81 8.48 11.54
C ALA A 15 -19.01 8.50 10.59
N PRO A 16 -20.03 9.34 10.88
CA PRO A 16 -21.14 9.56 9.96
C PRO A 16 -20.66 10.00 8.57
N VAL A 17 -21.24 9.39 7.54
CA VAL A 17 -20.84 9.64 6.15
C VAL A 17 -21.12 11.09 5.75
N PRO A 18 -20.12 11.85 5.24
CA PRO A 18 -20.31 13.21 4.79
C PRO A 18 -21.27 13.30 3.59
N ARG A 19 -21.98 14.43 3.45
CA ARG A 19 -22.82 14.70 2.27
C ARG A 19 -21.98 14.66 0.98
N GLY A 20 -22.51 14.07 -0.08
CA GLY A 20 -21.84 13.97 -1.39
C GLY A 20 -20.75 12.88 -1.48
N GLN A 21 -20.53 12.05 -0.45
CA GLN A 21 -19.50 11.01 -0.49
C GLN A 21 -19.74 9.97 -1.58
N GLN A 22 -20.98 9.56 -1.81
CA GLN A 22 -21.34 8.60 -2.86
C GLN A 22 -20.98 9.10 -4.26
N LEU A 23 -21.21 10.38 -4.54
CA LEU A 23 -20.83 10.98 -5.83
C LEU A 23 -19.31 10.91 -6.05
N LEU A 24 -18.52 11.24 -5.02
CA LEU A 24 -17.05 11.17 -5.11
C LEU A 24 -16.56 9.75 -5.31
N ILE A 25 -17.18 8.76 -4.65
CA ILE A 25 -16.83 7.34 -4.81
C ILE A 25 -17.17 6.87 -6.23
N ASN A 26 -18.32 7.25 -6.76
CA ASN A 26 -18.71 6.91 -8.14
C ASN A 26 -17.78 7.57 -9.17
N LEU A 27 -17.40 8.83 -8.94
CA LEU A 27 -16.40 9.52 -9.77
C LEU A 27 -15.05 8.80 -9.72
N LEU A 28 -14.57 8.44 -8.53
CA LEU A 28 -13.34 7.67 -8.36
C LEU A 28 -13.41 6.34 -9.13
N PHE A 29 -14.52 5.61 -8.98
CA PHE A 29 -14.75 4.35 -9.70
C PHE A 29 -14.66 4.55 -11.21
N PHE A 30 -15.36 5.56 -11.75
CA PHE A 30 -15.34 5.87 -13.17
C PHE A 30 -13.92 6.23 -13.67
N LEU A 31 -13.20 7.09 -12.94
CA LEU A 31 -11.82 7.44 -13.28
C LEU A 31 -10.90 6.21 -13.30
N CYS A 32 -11.04 5.32 -12.32
CA CYS A 32 -10.29 4.07 -12.25
C CYS A 32 -10.56 3.16 -13.47
N VAL A 33 -11.81 3.06 -13.92
CA VAL A 33 -12.19 2.29 -15.11
C VAL A 33 -11.60 2.92 -16.37
N VAL A 34 -11.71 4.25 -16.50
CA VAL A 34 -11.16 5.00 -17.65
C VAL A 34 -9.64 4.84 -17.72
N VAL A 35 -8.93 4.99 -16.60
CA VAL A 35 -7.47 4.79 -16.54
C VAL A 35 -7.12 3.35 -16.88
N GLY A 36 -7.81 2.35 -16.32
CA GLY A 36 -7.53 0.95 -16.58
C GLY A 36 -7.75 0.56 -18.06
N ALA A 37 -8.88 0.95 -18.64
CA ALA A 37 -9.17 0.71 -20.05
C ALA A 37 -8.18 1.46 -20.97
N GLY A 38 -7.91 2.73 -20.66
CA GLY A 38 -6.96 3.55 -21.39
C GLY A 38 -5.53 3.01 -21.35
N ALA A 39 -5.09 2.52 -20.18
CA ALA A 39 -3.81 1.84 -20.00
C ALA A 39 -3.69 0.60 -20.87
N LEU A 40 -4.68 -0.29 -20.80
CA LEU A 40 -4.66 -1.56 -21.53
C LEU A 40 -4.61 -1.34 -23.04
N LEU A 41 -5.49 -0.48 -23.55
CA LEU A 41 -5.53 -0.14 -24.97
C LEU A 41 -4.27 0.62 -25.40
N GLY A 42 -3.85 1.61 -24.61
CA GLY A 42 -2.68 2.42 -24.87
C GLY A 42 -1.40 1.57 -24.97
N ILE A 43 -1.12 0.78 -23.94
CA ILE A 43 0.06 -0.09 -23.90
C ILE A 43 0.07 -1.05 -25.08
N TYR A 44 -1.08 -1.67 -25.41
CA TYR A 44 -1.21 -2.55 -26.56
C TYR A 44 -0.88 -1.83 -27.89
N LEU A 45 -1.52 -0.69 -28.15
CA LEU A 45 -1.29 0.08 -29.38
C LEU A 45 0.14 0.60 -29.50
N GLY A 46 0.73 1.02 -28.37
CA GLY A 46 2.13 1.45 -28.28
C GLY A 46 3.10 0.34 -28.65
N HIS A 47 2.96 -0.85 -28.06
CA HIS A 47 3.85 -1.99 -28.33
C HIS A 47 3.67 -2.58 -29.74
N ARG A 48 2.49 -2.43 -30.34
CA ARG A 48 2.23 -2.84 -31.73
C ARG A 48 2.83 -1.87 -32.76
N GLY A 49 3.42 -0.76 -32.34
CA GLY A 49 3.97 0.27 -33.24
C GLY A 49 2.89 1.04 -34.01
N LEU A 50 1.64 1.01 -33.53
CA LEU A 50 0.52 1.70 -34.18
C LEU A 50 0.44 3.19 -33.81
N LEU A 51 1.20 3.61 -32.79
CA LEU A 51 1.31 4.99 -32.33
C LEU A 51 2.72 5.50 -32.64
N SER A 52 2.83 6.78 -33.01
CA SER A 52 4.15 7.44 -33.07
C SER A 52 4.76 7.57 -31.68
N ASP A 53 6.09 7.69 -31.57
CA ASP A 53 6.80 7.72 -30.28
C ASP A 53 6.26 8.79 -29.31
N THR A 54 5.92 9.97 -29.84
CA THR A 54 5.36 11.05 -29.02
C THR A 54 3.97 10.70 -28.49
N ILE A 55 3.12 10.10 -29.33
CA ILE A 55 1.78 9.69 -28.92
C ILE A 55 1.87 8.50 -27.96
N SER A 56 2.79 7.57 -28.20
CA SER A 56 3.05 6.42 -27.34
C SER A 56 3.50 6.84 -25.94
N TYR A 57 4.39 7.83 -25.82
CA TYR A 57 4.79 8.35 -24.52
C TYR A 57 3.61 8.92 -23.70
N TRP A 58 2.65 9.59 -24.35
CA TRP A 58 1.52 10.19 -23.66
C TRP A 58 0.36 9.22 -23.41
N PHE A 59 -0.04 8.45 -24.41
CA PHE A 59 -1.24 7.62 -24.37
C PHE A 59 -0.98 6.13 -24.54
N GLY A 60 0.24 5.75 -24.96
CA GLY A 60 0.66 4.38 -25.21
C GLY A 60 1.48 3.81 -24.06
N SER A 61 2.72 3.41 -24.36
CA SER A 61 3.66 2.93 -23.36
C SER A 61 4.91 3.79 -23.20
N GLN A 62 5.34 4.01 -21.94
CA GLN A 62 6.60 4.67 -21.62
C GLN A 62 7.83 3.76 -21.72
N GLY A 63 7.65 2.44 -21.83
CA GLY A 63 8.75 1.47 -21.98
C GLY A 63 9.56 1.19 -20.71
N TRP A 64 9.05 1.57 -19.55
CA TRP A 64 9.65 1.24 -18.25
C TRP A 64 8.85 0.13 -17.57
N GLU A 65 9.54 -0.91 -17.12
CA GLU A 65 8.94 -1.99 -16.34
C GLU A 65 8.27 -1.44 -15.07
N PHE A 66 7.05 -1.88 -14.80
CA PHE A 66 6.12 -1.43 -13.75
C PHE A 66 5.60 0.01 -13.92
N MET A 67 6.06 0.72 -14.94
CA MET A 67 5.68 2.10 -15.27
C MET A 67 5.36 2.24 -16.76
N GLU A 68 4.71 1.24 -17.32
CA GLU A 68 4.41 1.14 -18.74
C GLU A 68 3.35 2.16 -19.15
N LEU A 69 2.51 2.60 -18.21
CA LEU A 69 1.37 3.48 -18.42
C LEU A 69 1.79 4.81 -19.09
N GLY A 70 1.17 5.18 -20.22
CA GLY A 70 1.40 6.49 -20.85
C GLY A 70 1.20 7.68 -19.89
N ARG A 71 1.92 8.79 -20.11
CA ARG A 71 1.97 9.93 -19.19
C ARG A 71 0.61 10.52 -18.84
N PHE A 72 -0.28 10.63 -19.81
CA PHE A 72 -1.64 11.14 -19.59
C PHE A 72 -2.41 10.25 -18.59
N TRP A 73 -2.38 8.94 -18.81
CA TRP A 73 -3.03 7.97 -17.94
C TRP A 73 -2.42 7.95 -16.55
N GLN A 74 -1.09 8.12 -16.44
CA GLN A 74 -0.41 8.23 -15.15
C GLN A 74 -0.85 9.47 -14.37
N ILE A 75 -0.98 10.63 -15.02
CA ILE A 75 -1.49 11.86 -14.38
C ILE A 75 -2.94 11.66 -13.94
N LEU A 76 -3.79 11.08 -14.79
CA LEU A 76 -5.18 10.80 -14.45
C LEU A 76 -5.30 9.81 -13.27
N MET A 77 -4.43 8.81 -13.22
CA MET A 77 -4.30 7.89 -12.09
C MET A 77 -3.92 8.64 -10.81
N LEU A 78 -2.92 9.53 -10.86
CA LEU A 78 -2.53 10.35 -9.71
C LEU A 78 -3.68 11.24 -9.23
N CYS A 79 -4.40 11.89 -10.14
CA CYS A 79 -5.60 12.68 -9.80
C CYS A 79 -6.66 11.81 -9.12
N SER A 80 -6.85 10.57 -9.58
CA SER A 80 -7.78 9.61 -8.97
C SER A 80 -7.35 9.25 -7.54
N PHE A 81 -6.06 9.03 -7.31
CA PHE A 81 -5.52 8.75 -5.98
C PHE A 81 -5.59 9.97 -5.04
N VAL A 82 -5.41 11.18 -5.54
CA VAL A 82 -5.62 12.42 -4.77
C VAL A 82 -7.09 12.55 -4.37
N LEU A 83 -8.02 12.29 -5.30
CA LEU A 83 -9.45 12.24 -5.00
C LEU A 83 -9.76 11.19 -3.91
N TRP A 84 -9.13 10.01 -4.00
CA TRP A 84 -9.28 8.97 -2.98
C TRP A 84 -8.80 9.41 -1.59
N ILE A 85 -7.63 10.07 -1.48
CA ILE A 85 -7.19 10.67 -0.21
C ILE A 85 -8.21 11.67 0.30
N ALA A 86 -8.75 12.53 -0.57
CA ALA A 86 -9.77 13.50 -0.18
C ALA A 86 -11.05 12.82 0.37
N ILE A 87 -11.48 11.71 -0.23
CA ILE A 87 -12.59 10.87 0.25
C ILE A 87 -12.30 10.32 1.65
N ILE A 88 -11.12 9.73 1.87
CA ILE A 88 -10.71 9.21 3.19
C ILE A 88 -10.66 10.34 4.21
N PHE A 89 -10.00 11.47 3.87
CA PHE A 89 -9.87 12.62 4.75
C PHE A 89 -11.25 13.12 5.21
N ARG A 90 -12.22 13.26 4.30
CA ARG A 90 -13.58 13.67 4.66
C ARG A 90 -14.24 12.74 5.68
N GLY A 91 -13.99 11.43 5.59
CA GLY A 91 -14.52 10.43 6.52
C GLY A 91 -13.78 10.40 7.86
N VAL A 92 -12.46 10.56 7.86
CA VAL A 92 -11.62 10.33 9.04
C VAL A 92 -11.28 11.62 9.79
N ARG A 93 -11.45 12.82 9.21
CA ARG A 93 -11.06 14.10 9.84
C ARG A 93 -11.66 14.36 11.23
N ARG A 94 -12.90 13.90 11.46
CA ARG A 94 -13.57 14.06 12.77
C ARG A 94 -13.09 13.04 13.80
N TRP A 95 -12.52 11.93 13.34
CA TRP A 95 -11.97 10.87 14.16
C TRP A 95 -10.57 11.22 14.66
N ILE A 96 -9.74 11.88 13.83
CA ILE A 96 -8.35 12.24 14.18
C ILE A 96 -8.36 13.35 15.24
N THR A 97 -8.03 12.97 16.47
CA THR A 97 -7.86 13.84 17.63
C THR A 97 -6.54 13.47 18.32
N ARG A 98 -6.05 14.28 19.27
CA ARG A 98 -4.80 13.97 20.01
C ARG A 98 -4.77 12.57 20.64
N GLN A 99 -5.92 12.00 20.98
CA GLN A 99 -6.02 10.67 21.58
C GLN A 99 -6.04 9.53 20.55
N SER A 100 -6.31 9.82 19.27
CA SER A 100 -6.45 8.82 18.20
C SER A 100 -5.43 8.98 17.08
N LEU A 101 -4.41 9.83 17.24
CA LEU A 101 -3.35 10.08 16.26
C LEU A 101 -2.62 8.82 15.81
N TRP A 102 -2.49 7.84 16.71
CA TRP A 102 -1.78 6.58 16.46
C TRP A 102 -2.73 5.39 16.24
N SER A 103 -4.03 5.68 16.11
CA SER A 103 -5.03 4.65 15.88
C SER A 103 -4.93 4.06 14.49
N VAL A 104 -5.43 2.84 14.32
CA VAL A 104 -5.42 2.16 13.01
C VAL A 104 -6.00 3.02 11.86
N PRO A 105 -7.14 3.71 12.02
CA PRO A 105 -7.65 4.61 10.98
C PRO A 105 -6.70 5.76 10.61
N ALA A 106 -5.97 6.28 11.60
CA ALA A 106 -5.00 7.35 11.36
C ALA A 106 -3.80 6.83 10.57
N TRP A 107 -3.29 5.65 10.92
CA TRP A 107 -2.23 4.99 10.15
C TRP A 107 -2.64 4.67 8.71
N LEU A 108 -3.87 4.19 8.49
CA LEU A 108 -4.39 3.98 7.13
C LEU A 108 -4.47 5.29 6.35
N PHE A 109 -4.85 6.39 6.99
CA PHE A 109 -4.86 7.71 6.35
C PHE A 109 -3.44 8.22 6.03
N TYR A 110 -2.50 8.16 6.98
CA TYR A 110 -1.11 8.58 6.75
C TYR A 110 -0.43 7.73 5.69
N GLY A 111 -0.60 6.40 5.77
CA GLY A 111 -0.11 5.46 4.77
C GLY A 111 -0.69 5.76 3.38
N SER A 112 -1.99 6.08 3.28
CA SER A 112 -2.60 6.50 2.01
C SER A 112 -1.94 7.75 1.45
N GLY A 113 -1.65 8.75 2.29
CA GLY A 113 -0.95 9.97 1.90
C GLY A 113 0.47 9.71 1.38
N ILE A 114 1.25 8.94 2.14
CA ILE A 114 2.62 8.56 1.78
C ILE A 114 2.64 7.72 0.49
N MET A 115 1.68 6.82 0.32
CA MET A 115 1.52 6.01 -0.89
C MET A 115 1.38 6.89 -2.13
N VAL A 116 0.51 7.90 -2.08
CA VAL A 116 0.31 8.80 -3.22
C VAL A 116 1.52 9.71 -3.43
N LEU A 117 2.18 10.15 -2.35
CA LEU A 117 3.43 10.90 -2.43
C LEU A 117 4.50 10.13 -3.23
N PHE A 118 4.70 8.84 -2.95
CA PHE A 118 5.68 8.04 -3.70
C PHE A 118 5.27 7.85 -5.17
N LEU A 119 3.98 7.72 -5.49
CA LEU A 119 3.51 7.69 -6.88
C LEU A 119 3.83 8.98 -7.65
N PHE A 120 3.83 10.15 -6.99
CA PHE A 120 4.18 11.42 -7.63
C PHE A 120 5.62 11.43 -8.16
N PHE A 121 6.55 10.72 -7.53
CA PHE A 121 7.93 10.63 -8.02
C PHE A 121 8.02 9.99 -9.40
N GLY A 122 7.03 9.18 -9.80
CA GLY A 122 6.96 8.63 -11.13
C GLY A 122 6.85 9.68 -12.25
N LEU A 123 6.52 10.94 -11.94
CA LEU A 123 6.54 12.03 -12.91
C LEU A 123 7.96 12.45 -13.32
N PHE A 124 8.97 12.16 -12.49
CA PHE A 124 10.37 12.47 -12.78
C PHE A 124 11.07 11.43 -13.67
N VAL A 125 10.43 10.27 -13.91
CA VAL A 125 10.93 9.24 -14.84
C VAL A 125 10.74 9.76 -16.27
N THR A 126 11.80 10.25 -16.90
CA THR A 126 11.72 10.83 -18.25
C THR A 126 12.66 10.13 -19.23
N PRO A 127 12.27 9.97 -20.51
CA PRO A 127 13.06 9.23 -21.50
C PRO A 127 14.32 9.98 -21.97
N ARG A 128 14.44 11.28 -21.68
CA ARG A 128 15.53 12.15 -22.20
C ARG A 128 16.74 12.28 -21.28
N SER A 129 16.72 11.65 -20.11
CA SER A 129 17.79 11.77 -19.11
C SER A 129 18.64 10.49 -19.04
N ASN A 130 19.80 10.57 -18.38
CA ASN A 130 20.65 9.41 -18.15
C ASN A 130 19.85 8.31 -17.43
N PHE A 131 19.92 7.07 -17.91
CA PHE A 131 19.17 5.92 -17.39
C PHE A 131 19.15 5.81 -15.85
N ALA A 132 20.28 6.08 -15.19
CA ALA A 132 20.40 5.97 -13.73
C ALA A 132 19.52 6.96 -12.95
N ILE A 133 19.07 8.06 -13.56
CA ILE A 133 18.21 9.07 -12.94
C ILE A 133 16.74 8.62 -12.96
N PRO A 134 16.10 8.30 -14.11
CA PRO A 134 14.77 7.73 -14.14
C PRO A 134 14.68 6.41 -13.38
N ASP A 135 15.72 5.56 -13.43
CA ASP A 135 15.69 4.29 -12.71
C ASP A 135 15.62 4.50 -11.18
N TYR A 136 16.32 5.50 -10.64
CA TYR A 136 16.17 5.89 -9.23
C TYR A 136 14.72 6.29 -8.90
N TRP A 137 14.10 7.14 -9.72
CA TRP A 137 12.71 7.55 -9.51
C TRP A 137 11.71 6.41 -9.70
N ARG A 138 12.02 5.48 -10.62
CA ARG A 138 11.25 4.26 -10.84
C ARG A 138 11.24 3.41 -9.57
N TRP A 139 12.38 3.20 -8.93
CA TRP A 139 12.43 2.46 -7.66
C TRP A 139 11.80 3.21 -6.50
N MET A 140 11.83 4.55 -6.50
CA MET A 140 11.04 5.36 -5.55
C MET A 140 9.54 5.17 -5.74
N VAL A 141 9.09 4.78 -6.93
CA VAL A 141 7.75 4.24 -7.13
C VAL A 141 7.74 2.78 -6.71
N VAL A 142 8.30 1.86 -7.50
CA VAL A 142 8.14 0.40 -7.33
C VAL A 142 8.43 -0.08 -5.91
N HIS A 143 9.59 0.22 -5.34
CA HIS A 143 9.96 -0.27 -4.00
C HIS A 143 9.21 0.48 -2.90
N MET A 144 9.27 1.82 -2.88
CA MET A 144 8.67 2.58 -1.77
C MET A 144 7.13 2.60 -1.81
N TRP A 145 6.53 2.66 -3.00
CA TRP A 145 5.09 2.60 -3.15
C TRP A 145 4.57 1.20 -2.87
N VAL A 146 5.06 0.15 -3.54
CA VAL A 146 4.48 -1.19 -3.40
C VAL A 146 4.86 -1.82 -2.07
N GLU A 147 6.16 -1.95 -1.80
CA GLU A 147 6.68 -2.71 -0.68
C GLU A 147 6.31 -2.03 0.64
N VAL A 148 6.76 -0.79 0.82
CA VAL A 148 6.62 -0.08 2.11
C VAL A 148 5.18 0.24 2.43
N THR A 149 4.40 0.75 1.47
CA THR A 149 3.04 1.19 1.81
C THR A 149 2.06 0.02 1.94
N PHE A 150 2.16 -1.04 1.12
CA PHE A 150 1.24 -2.17 1.28
C PHE A 150 1.55 -3.02 2.52
N GLU A 151 2.79 -3.13 2.95
CA GLU A 151 3.11 -3.76 4.24
C GLU A 151 2.50 -3.00 5.42
N VAL A 152 2.59 -1.66 5.41
CA VAL A 152 1.95 -0.81 6.42
C VAL A 152 0.43 -1.00 6.43
N PHE A 153 -0.21 -1.02 5.25
CA PHE A 153 -1.66 -1.25 5.15
C PHE A 153 -2.06 -2.63 5.66
N THR A 154 -1.33 -3.67 5.25
CA THR A 154 -1.59 -5.04 5.66
C THR A 154 -1.47 -5.17 7.18
N THR A 155 -0.39 -4.63 7.76
CA THR A 155 -0.15 -4.61 9.21
C THR A 155 -1.28 -3.90 9.96
N CYS A 156 -1.72 -2.74 9.48
CA CYS A 156 -2.84 -2.01 10.04
C CYS A 156 -4.14 -2.82 10.00
N ILE A 157 -4.46 -3.42 8.85
CA ILE A 157 -5.73 -4.12 8.63
C ILE A 157 -5.78 -5.42 9.41
N VAL A 158 -4.70 -6.20 9.43
CA VAL A 158 -4.58 -7.39 10.26
C VAL A 158 -4.71 -7.02 11.73
N GLY A 159 -3.98 -6.00 12.20
CA GLY A 159 -4.09 -5.51 13.58
C GLY A 159 -5.52 -5.09 13.95
N TYR A 160 -6.22 -4.38 13.06
CA TYR A 160 -7.62 -4.04 13.26
C TYR A 160 -8.53 -5.26 13.33
N MET A 161 -8.39 -6.22 12.42
CA MET A 161 -9.18 -7.45 12.43
C MET A 161 -8.98 -8.26 13.72
N LEU A 162 -7.75 -8.35 14.22
CA LEU A 162 -7.44 -9.02 15.49
C LEU A 162 -8.10 -8.34 16.69
N VAL A 163 -8.19 -7.01 16.69
CA VAL A 163 -8.94 -6.26 17.72
C VAL A 163 -10.45 -6.53 17.60
N GLN A 164 -11.00 -6.54 16.38
CA GLN A 164 -12.43 -6.81 16.18
C GLN A 164 -12.84 -8.24 16.57
N MET A 165 -11.93 -9.22 16.43
CA MET A 165 -12.15 -10.58 16.89
C MET A 165 -11.97 -10.75 18.40
N GLY A 166 -11.65 -9.68 19.15
CA GLY A 166 -11.45 -9.72 20.59
C GLY A 166 -10.17 -10.45 21.03
N LEU A 167 -9.26 -10.72 20.09
CA LEU A 167 -7.99 -11.41 20.38
C LEU A 167 -7.00 -10.44 21.02
N TYR A 168 -6.93 -9.21 20.50
CA TYR A 168 -6.02 -8.16 20.94
C TYR A 168 -6.77 -6.97 21.52
N ASN A 169 -6.19 -6.35 22.54
CA ASN A 169 -6.68 -5.04 22.99
C ASN A 169 -6.15 -3.94 22.05
N ARG A 170 -6.88 -2.82 22.00
CA ARG A 170 -6.58 -1.70 21.10
C ARG A 170 -5.17 -1.12 21.33
N ALA A 171 -4.77 -0.93 22.60
CA ALA A 171 -3.49 -0.32 22.94
C ALA A 171 -2.29 -1.17 22.47
N MET A 172 -2.42 -2.49 22.56
CA MET A 172 -1.40 -3.41 22.08
C MET A 172 -1.28 -3.36 20.55
N ALA A 173 -2.42 -3.39 19.84
CA ALA A 173 -2.41 -3.30 18.38
C ALA A 173 -1.78 -1.99 17.89
N GLU A 174 -2.12 -0.85 18.50
CA GLU A 174 -1.54 0.46 18.15
C GLU A 174 -0.02 0.50 18.37
N ARG A 175 0.50 -0.09 19.47
CA ARG A 175 1.95 -0.17 19.74
C ARG A 175 2.68 -1.08 18.76
N VAL A 176 2.12 -2.26 18.46
CA VAL A 176 2.72 -3.22 17.51
C VAL A 176 2.77 -2.62 16.11
N ILE A 177 1.66 -2.00 15.66
CA ILE A 177 1.62 -1.31 14.37
C ILE A 177 2.66 -0.18 14.34
N PHE A 178 2.73 0.66 15.38
CA PHE A 178 3.73 1.73 15.44
C PHE A 178 5.15 1.18 15.27
N LEU A 179 5.52 0.17 16.04
CA LEU A 179 6.86 -0.43 15.98
C LEU A 179 7.15 -1.02 14.59
N ALA A 180 6.20 -1.77 14.03
CA ALA A 180 6.34 -2.37 12.71
C ALA A 180 6.53 -1.28 11.63
N VAL A 181 5.69 -0.25 11.63
CA VAL A 181 5.78 0.85 10.65
C VAL A 181 7.13 1.57 10.76
N MET A 182 7.62 1.85 11.97
CA MET A 182 8.93 2.48 12.15
C MET A 182 10.07 1.59 11.65
N MET A 183 10.01 0.29 11.93
CA MET A 183 11.03 -0.64 11.49
C MET A 183 11.06 -0.73 9.96
N PHE A 184 9.89 -0.91 9.32
CA PHE A 184 9.77 -0.89 7.86
C PHE A 184 10.24 0.42 7.25
N LEU A 185 9.89 1.57 7.83
CA LEU A 185 10.31 2.86 7.29
C LEU A 185 11.84 3.01 7.33
N VAL A 186 12.48 2.62 8.42
CA VAL A 186 13.95 2.71 8.55
C VAL A 186 14.65 1.75 7.61
N THR A 187 14.22 0.49 7.56
CA THR A 187 14.87 -0.53 6.75
C THR A 187 14.59 -0.37 5.26
N ALA A 188 13.40 0.05 4.87
CA ALA A 188 13.02 0.17 3.47
C ALA A 188 13.49 1.47 2.80
N VAL A 189 13.42 2.61 3.50
CA VAL A 189 13.91 3.88 2.94
C VAL A 189 15.40 3.80 2.57
N VAL A 190 16.21 3.13 3.38
CA VAL A 190 17.63 2.94 3.08
C VAL A 190 17.85 1.71 2.18
N GLY A 191 17.09 0.64 2.43
CA GLY A 191 17.19 -0.64 1.73
C GLY A 191 16.79 -0.60 0.25
N ILE A 192 16.04 0.42 -0.19
CA ILE A 192 15.82 0.71 -1.62
C ILE A 192 17.11 0.68 -2.45
N SER A 193 18.23 1.01 -1.80
CA SER A 193 19.57 1.00 -2.38
C SER A 193 19.98 -0.36 -2.97
N HIS A 194 19.34 -1.47 -2.59
CA HIS A 194 19.59 -2.77 -3.20
C HIS A 194 19.27 -2.81 -4.70
N ASN A 195 18.40 -1.92 -5.16
CA ASN A 195 18.04 -1.82 -6.56
C ASN A 195 19.09 -1.09 -7.40
N PHE A 196 20.08 -0.47 -6.74
CA PHE A 196 21.06 0.37 -7.39
C PHE A 196 22.46 -0.25 -7.47
N TYR A 197 22.62 -1.51 -7.05
CA TYR A 197 23.95 -2.15 -6.94
C TYR A 197 24.75 -2.08 -8.24
N TRP A 198 24.06 -2.25 -9.37
CA TRP A 198 24.69 -2.41 -10.68
C TRP A 198 24.37 -1.24 -11.62
N THR A 199 23.77 -0.16 -11.12
CA THR A 199 23.36 1.01 -11.92
C THR A 199 24.29 2.21 -11.71
N ALA A 200 25.61 1.97 -11.76
CA ALA A 200 26.67 2.98 -11.73
C ALA A 200 26.66 3.95 -10.50
N LYS A 201 26.25 3.47 -9.31
CA LYS A 201 26.31 4.24 -8.06
C LYS A 201 27.60 3.96 -7.25
N PRO A 202 28.02 4.87 -6.34
CA PRO A 202 29.18 4.65 -5.49
C PRO A 202 29.08 3.39 -4.63
N SER A 203 30.20 2.74 -4.35
CA SER A 203 30.27 1.50 -3.54
C SER A 203 29.63 1.62 -2.15
N GLY A 204 29.63 2.81 -1.55
CA GLY A 204 28.95 3.05 -0.27
C GLY A 204 27.43 2.76 -0.30
N ILE A 205 26.79 2.95 -1.46
CA ILE A 205 25.36 2.62 -1.64
C ILE A 205 25.13 1.11 -1.63
N ILE A 206 26.09 0.32 -2.12
CA ILE A 206 26.03 -1.14 -2.08
C ILE A 206 26.08 -1.63 -0.63
N ALA A 207 26.97 -1.05 0.17
CA ALA A 207 27.09 -1.40 1.59
C ALA A 207 25.79 -1.08 2.36
N LEU A 208 25.23 0.12 2.17
CA LEU A 208 23.97 0.51 2.80
C LEU A 208 22.79 -0.35 2.33
N GLY A 209 22.66 -0.55 1.02
CA GLY A 209 21.63 -1.41 0.46
C GLY A 209 21.71 -2.82 1.02
N SER A 210 22.91 -3.41 1.10
CA SER A 210 23.09 -4.78 1.59
C SER A 210 22.64 -4.93 3.03
N VAL A 211 23.07 -4.02 3.91
CA VAL A 211 22.75 -4.08 5.33
C VAL A 211 21.25 -3.84 5.56
N PHE A 212 20.70 -2.75 5.03
CA PHE A 212 19.33 -2.35 5.36
C PHE A 212 18.27 -3.21 4.65
N SER A 213 18.53 -3.71 3.44
CA SER A 213 17.64 -4.68 2.80
C SER A 213 17.61 -6.02 3.54
N THR A 214 18.76 -6.51 4.02
CA THR A 214 18.78 -7.73 4.84
C THR A 214 17.99 -7.55 6.13
N MET A 215 18.04 -6.36 6.74
CA MET A 215 17.24 -6.04 7.93
C MET A 215 15.72 -6.01 7.67
N GLN A 216 15.27 -5.88 6.42
CA GLN A 216 13.83 -5.97 6.07
C GLN A 216 13.27 -7.38 6.30
N VAL A 217 14.12 -8.40 6.46
CA VAL A 217 13.68 -9.75 6.86
C VAL A 217 13.22 -9.80 8.32
N LEU A 218 13.74 -8.92 9.19
CA LEU A 218 13.39 -8.92 10.62
C LEU A 218 11.89 -8.71 10.86
N PRO A 219 11.22 -7.71 10.26
CA PRO A 219 9.77 -7.58 10.37
C PRO A 219 9.02 -8.84 9.92
N LEU A 220 9.45 -9.45 8.81
CA LEU A 220 8.83 -10.63 8.22
C LEU A 220 8.88 -11.84 9.17
N LEU A 221 10.03 -12.04 9.82
CA LEU A 221 10.19 -13.06 10.86
C LEU A 221 9.28 -12.81 12.07
N LEU A 222 9.12 -11.56 12.50
CA LEU A 222 8.20 -11.24 13.61
C LEU A 222 6.74 -11.53 13.23
N ILE A 223 6.33 -11.16 12.02
CA ILE A 223 4.98 -11.41 11.51
C ILE A 223 4.73 -12.93 11.45
N THR A 224 5.73 -13.73 11.06
CA THR A 224 5.69 -15.21 11.09
C THR A 224 5.49 -15.78 12.49
N LEU A 225 6.27 -15.29 13.46
CA LEU A 225 6.14 -15.71 14.86
C LEU A 225 4.75 -15.37 15.40
N ASP A 226 4.21 -14.22 15.00
CA ASP A 226 2.84 -13.83 15.31
C ASP A 226 1.82 -14.70 14.59
N ALA A 227 2.04 -15.14 13.34
CA ALA A 227 1.19 -16.11 12.63
C ALA A 227 1.12 -17.46 13.36
N TRP A 228 2.26 -17.93 13.88
CA TRP A 228 2.32 -19.15 14.68
C TRP A 228 1.55 -19.00 15.99
N ARG A 229 1.70 -17.86 16.69
CA ARG A 229 0.89 -17.52 17.87
C ARG A 229 -0.59 -17.46 17.53
N MET A 230 -0.92 -16.84 16.40
CA MET A 230 -2.24 -16.76 15.83
C MET A 230 -2.87 -18.16 15.74
N ARG A 231 -2.17 -19.22 15.29
CA ARG A 231 -2.75 -20.58 15.26
C ARG A 231 -3.37 -21.01 16.60
N ARG A 232 -2.75 -20.63 17.72
CA ARG A 232 -3.30 -20.86 19.07
C ARG A 232 -4.52 -19.97 19.35
N GLU A 233 -4.50 -18.72 18.88
CA GLU A 233 -5.66 -17.82 18.97
C GLU A 233 -6.89 -18.30 18.18
N LYS A 234 -6.73 -19.02 17.06
CA LYS A 234 -7.89 -19.66 16.37
C LYS A 234 -8.61 -20.66 17.28
N LEU A 235 -7.85 -21.47 18.03
CA LEU A 235 -8.43 -22.41 19.00
C LEU A 235 -9.18 -21.65 20.09
N ARG A 236 -8.60 -20.55 20.58
CA ARG A 236 -9.20 -19.68 21.58
C ARG A 236 -10.46 -18.97 21.07
N ALA A 237 -10.47 -18.51 19.82
CA ALA A 237 -11.65 -17.94 19.17
C ALA A 237 -12.80 -18.95 19.06
N LYS A 238 -12.50 -20.22 18.71
CA LYS A 238 -13.50 -21.30 18.73
C LYS A 238 -14.04 -21.56 20.14
N GLN A 239 -13.19 -21.49 21.17
CA GLN A 239 -13.62 -21.58 22.56
C GLN A 239 -14.50 -20.39 22.98
N HIS A 240 -14.15 -19.17 22.56
CA HIS A 240 -14.97 -17.98 22.81
C HIS A 240 -16.32 -18.04 22.11
N GLN A 241 -16.38 -18.65 20.93
CA GLN A 241 -17.65 -18.94 20.25
C GLN A 241 -18.49 -19.94 21.05
N GLY A 242 -17.89 -21.05 21.49
CA GLY A 242 -18.57 -22.03 22.36
C GLY A 242 -19.02 -21.45 23.71
N ALA A 243 -18.34 -20.43 24.22
CA ALA A 243 -18.68 -19.71 25.45
C ALA A 243 -19.63 -18.52 25.24
N GLY A 244 -20.15 -18.29 24.02
CA GLY A 244 -21.04 -17.18 23.70
C GLY A 244 -20.39 -15.78 23.72
N LYS A 245 -19.06 -15.70 23.90
CA LYS A 245 -18.29 -14.44 23.91
C LYS A 245 -17.99 -13.91 22.52
N GLN A 246 -18.14 -14.75 21.49
CA GLN A 246 -17.88 -14.42 20.09
C GLN A 246 -18.98 -15.01 19.20
N THR A 247 -19.56 -14.21 18.32
CA THR A 247 -20.67 -14.63 17.46
C THR A 247 -20.22 -15.31 16.17
N LEU A 248 -19.06 -14.90 15.62
CA LEU A 248 -18.56 -15.39 14.33
C LEU A 248 -17.04 -15.60 14.37
N VAL A 249 -16.59 -16.75 13.86
CA VAL A 249 -15.18 -17.06 13.58
C VAL A 249 -15.00 -17.06 12.05
N MET A 250 -14.22 -16.11 11.53
CA MET A 250 -14.01 -15.95 10.08
C MET A 250 -12.88 -16.87 9.58
N GLU A 251 -13.18 -18.15 9.32
CA GLU A 251 -12.15 -19.12 8.92
C GLU A 251 -11.44 -18.78 7.59
N GLY A 252 -12.14 -18.14 6.64
CA GLY A 252 -11.51 -17.70 5.39
C GLY A 252 -10.47 -16.59 5.61
N VAL A 253 -10.78 -15.60 6.45
CA VAL A 253 -9.85 -14.53 6.84
C VAL A 253 -8.64 -15.12 7.55
N TRP A 254 -8.86 -16.13 8.39
CA TRP A 254 -7.81 -16.85 9.07
C TRP A 254 -6.81 -17.49 8.10
N LEU A 255 -7.32 -18.28 7.15
CA LEU A 255 -6.51 -18.94 6.14
C LEU A 255 -5.77 -17.94 5.26
N PHE A 256 -6.43 -16.84 4.89
CA PHE A 256 -5.79 -15.76 4.15
C PHE A 256 -4.62 -15.16 4.92
N ILE A 257 -4.80 -14.82 6.20
CA ILE A 257 -3.70 -14.25 7.00
C ILE A 257 -2.55 -15.27 7.14
N LEU A 258 -2.83 -16.54 7.41
CA LEU A 258 -1.78 -17.56 7.47
C LEU A 258 -1.05 -17.73 6.13
N ALA A 259 -1.77 -17.71 5.01
CA ALA A 259 -1.17 -17.82 3.68
C ALA A 259 -0.27 -16.61 3.36
N VAL A 260 -0.74 -15.38 3.64
CA VAL A 260 0.07 -14.17 3.49
C VAL A 260 1.35 -14.28 4.31
N ASN A 261 1.25 -14.70 5.57
CA ASN A 261 2.42 -14.91 6.43
C ASN A 261 3.41 -15.94 5.89
N PHE A 262 2.91 -17.06 5.36
CA PHE A 262 3.76 -18.11 4.79
C PHE A 262 4.54 -17.63 3.56
N TRP A 263 3.89 -16.87 2.66
CA TRP A 263 4.52 -16.38 1.44
C TRP A 263 5.42 -15.16 1.63
N ASN A 264 5.33 -14.47 2.77
CA ASN A 264 6.12 -13.27 3.07
C ASN A 264 7.49 -13.60 3.70
N ILE A 265 7.88 -14.88 3.80
CA ILE A 265 9.17 -15.37 4.31
C ILE A 265 9.96 -15.94 3.15
#